data_AF-A0A4V1SS21-F1
#
_entry.id   AF-A0A4V1SS21-F1
#
_cell.length_a   1.000
_cell.length_b   1.000
_cell.length_c   1.000
_cell.angle_alpha   90.00
_cell.angle_beta   90.00
_cell.angle_gamma   90.00
#
_symmetry.space_group_name_H-M   'P 1'
#
loop_
_entity.id
_entity.type
_entity.pdbx_description
1 polymer ?
#
loop_
_entity_poly.entity_id
_entity_poly.type
_entity_poly.pdbx_seq_one_letter_code
_entity_poly.pdbx_strand_id
1 'polypeptide(L)'
;MLFDRLVTYFMPGEMRKDKIHPRYHEFHVVVSSTLIGIPLVCLFPVFLVLIDKPATGYYINAALLVIMLLSIKHLGHYRIPMTITALATYFIIYDWIATSGQIYSPNISVLHMYLLAAVWADKKHGWYAIFTNLLVLGFIYYQTVQLGLDKQMHPIVGTALYSFGIHSLITIFFGGFLAYLQYTQHHTRQLIHQLQDKKINLLDEAVKKRTEQLNSMRQTVAT
;
A
#
# COMPACT_ATOMS: atom_id res chain seq x y z
N MET A 1 -0.70 0.32 23.55
CA MET A 1 0.31 1.40 23.62
C MET A 1 -0.29 2.71 23.10
N LEU A 2 0.39 3.86 23.22
CA LEU A 2 -0.13 5.16 22.75
C LEU A 2 -0.41 5.17 21.23
N PHE A 3 0.42 4.47 20.46
CA PHE A 3 0.22 4.26 19.03
C PHE A 3 -1.08 3.49 18.72
N ASP A 4 -1.36 2.39 19.43
CA ASP A 4 -2.62 1.65 19.22
C ASP A 4 -3.85 2.51 19.50
N ARG A 5 -3.77 3.43 20.48
CA ARG A 5 -4.85 4.39 20.77
C ARG A 5 -5.06 5.35 19.60
N LEU A 6 -3.98 5.83 18.99
CA LEU A 6 -4.02 6.67 17.78
C LEU A 6 -4.61 5.92 16.59
N VAL A 7 -4.18 4.68 16.33
CA VAL A 7 -4.74 3.84 15.26
C VAL A 7 -6.24 3.64 15.50
N THR A 8 -6.61 3.21 16.71
CA THR A 8 -8.02 3.03 17.12
C THR A 8 -8.83 4.33 17.01
N TYR A 9 -8.19 5.49 17.22
CA TYR A 9 -8.84 6.79 17.10
C TYR A 9 -9.30 7.08 15.66
N PHE A 10 -8.50 6.74 14.66
CA PHE A 10 -8.83 6.96 13.26
C PHE A 10 -9.62 5.81 12.61
N MET A 11 -9.78 4.67 13.27
CA MET A 11 -10.65 3.58 12.78
C MET A 11 -12.13 4.01 12.70
N PRO A 12 -12.89 3.48 11.72
CA PRO A 12 -14.34 3.70 11.64
C PRO A 12 -15.07 3.23 12.91
N GLY A 13 -16.16 3.91 13.28
CA GLY A 13 -16.88 3.65 14.54
C GLY A 13 -17.35 2.19 14.71
N GLU A 14 -17.80 1.56 13.62
CA GLU A 14 -18.25 0.16 13.59
C GLU A 14 -17.10 -0.81 13.90
N MET A 15 -15.94 -0.60 13.27
CA MET A 15 -14.76 -1.46 13.41
C MET A 15 -13.95 -1.17 14.69
N ARG A 16 -14.15 -0.01 15.32
CA ARG A 16 -13.50 0.31 16.59
C ARG A 16 -13.97 -0.64 17.70
N LYS A 17 -15.24 -1.04 17.65
CA LYS A 17 -15.87 -1.89 18.68
C LYS A 17 -15.75 -3.37 18.36
N ASP A 18 -15.71 -3.72 17.07
CA ASP A 18 -15.61 -5.10 16.61
C ASP A 18 -14.27 -5.39 15.91
N LYS A 19 -13.38 -6.08 16.64
CA LYS A 19 -12.07 -6.52 16.12
C LYS A 19 -12.17 -7.73 15.18
N ILE A 20 -13.31 -8.42 15.18
CA ILE A 20 -13.56 -9.61 14.35
C ILE A 20 -14.14 -9.19 13.00
N HIS A 21 -14.53 -7.92 12.85
CA HIS A 21 -15.05 -7.39 11.60
C HIS A 21 -14.12 -7.73 10.41
N PRO A 22 -14.65 -8.26 9.29
CA PRO A 22 -13.83 -8.80 8.18
C PRO A 22 -12.87 -7.77 7.57
N ARG A 23 -13.21 -6.48 7.67
CA ARG A 23 -12.38 -5.36 7.18
C ARG A 23 -11.49 -4.72 8.25
N TYR A 24 -11.58 -5.14 9.52
CA TYR A 24 -10.81 -4.55 10.63
C TYR A 24 -9.32 -4.52 10.31
N HIS A 25 -8.77 -5.64 9.84
CA HIS A 25 -7.35 -5.74 9.56
C HIS A 25 -6.90 -4.89 8.36
N GLU A 26 -7.75 -4.78 7.32
CA GLU A 26 -7.51 -3.92 6.15
C GLU A 26 -7.35 -2.46 6.61
N PHE A 27 -8.34 -1.94 7.35
CA PHE A 27 -8.31 -0.57 7.86
C PHE A 27 -7.19 -0.34 8.87
N HIS A 28 -6.95 -1.29 9.77
CA HIS A 28 -5.89 -1.17 10.76
C HIS A 28 -4.53 -1.01 10.09
N VAL A 29 -4.23 -1.80 9.05
CA VAL A 29 -2.98 -1.68 8.29
C VAL A 29 -2.91 -0.33 7.57
N VAL A 30 -3.97 0.10 6.90
CA VAL A 30 -3.98 1.38 6.17
C VAL A 30 -3.76 2.56 7.13
N VAL A 31 -4.50 2.60 8.25
CA VAL A 31 -4.39 3.67 9.24
C VAL A 31 -3.01 3.67 9.91
N SER A 32 -2.50 2.51 10.35
CA SER A 32 -1.18 2.44 10.99
C SER A 32 -0.05 2.82 10.04
N SER A 33 -0.05 2.32 8.81
CA SER A 33 0.93 2.71 7.79
C SER A 33 0.86 4.20 7.47
N THR A 34 -0.33 4.79 7.41
CA THR A 34 -0.50 6.23 7.14
C THR A 34 0.02 7.07 8.31
N LEU A 35 -0.27 6.68 9.55
CA LEU A 35 0.22 7.38 10.75
C LEU A 35 1.74 7.33 10.88
N ILE A 36 2.39 6.26 10.41
CA ILE A 36 3.86 6.18 10.32
C ILE A 36 4.38 6.97 9.11
N GLY A 37 3.64 6.94 8.00
CA GLY A 37 4.01 7.61 6.75
C GLY A 37 4.00 9.13 6.85
N ILE A 38 3.05 9.73 7.57
CA ILE A 38 2.96 11.20 7.71
C ILE A 38 4.25 11.81 8.26
N PRO A 39 4.80 11.36 9.42
CA PRO A 39 6.09 11.84 9.92
C PRO A 39 7.21 11.68 8.90
N LEU A 40 7.30 10.53 8.21
CA LEU A 40 8.34 10.27 7.22
C LEU A 40 8.24 11.22 6.02
N VAL A 41 7.03 11.46 5.51
CA VAL A 41 6.78 12.42 4.43
C VAL A 41 7.14 13.84 4.87
N CYS A 42 6.90 14.20 6.13
CA CYS A 42 7.26 15.50 6.69
C CYS A 42 8.77 15.71 6.88
N LEU A 43 9.61 14.66 6.86
CA LEU A 43 11.07 14.82 6.92
C LEU A 43 11.65 15.38 5.61
N PHE A 44 11.07 15.03 4.47
CA PHE A 44 11.56 15.47 3.15
C PHE A 44 11.48 16.99 2.94
N PRO A 45 10.37 17.70 3.27
CA PRO A 45 10.32 19.16 3.20
C PRO A 45 11.44 19.84 3.98
N VAL A 46 11.78 19.35 5.18
CA VAL A 46 12.82 19.94 6.01
C VAL A 46 14.17 19.88 5.29
N PHE A 47 14.50 18.73 4.71
CA PHE A 47 15.71 18.57 3.92
C PHE A 47 15.71 19.45 2.66
N LEU A 48 14.58 19.53 1.94
CA LEU A 48 14.50 20.30 0.70
C LEU A 48 14.57 21.81 0.92
N VAL A 49 13.97 22.32 2.00
CA VAL A 49 14.08 23.73 2.38
C VAL A 49 15.53 24.09 2.71
N LEU A 50 16.31 23.18 3.32
CA LEU A 50 17.72 23.41 3.61
C LEU A 50 18.62 23.51 2.36
N ILE A 51 18.16 23.00 1.21
CA ILE A 51 18.89 23.05 -0.07
C ILE A 51 18.21 23.96 -1.10
N ASP A 52 17.35 24.88 -0.65
CA ASP A 52 16.61 25.84 -1.48
C ASP A 52 15.82 25.18 -2.63
N LYS A 53 15.23 24.01 -2.38
CA LYS A 53 14.38 23.29 -3.34
C LYS A 53 12.90 23.41 -2.97
N PRO A 54 12.00 23.42 -3.99
CA PRO A 54 10.56 23.52 -3.75
C PRO A 54 10.03 22.32 -2.96
N ALA A 55 9.45 22.60 -1.79
CA ALA A 55 8.90 21.58 -0.89
C ALA A 55 7.36 21.48 -0.91
N THR A 56 6.69 22.36 -1.67
CA THR A 56 5.22 22.50 -1.69
C THR A 56 4.49 21.19 -1.96
N GLY A 57 5.01 20.36 -2.88
CA GLY A 57 4.44 19.06 -3.19
C GLY A 57 4.35 18.12 -1.97
N TYR A 58 5.38 18.09 -1.13
CA TYR A 58 5.37 17.25 0.07
C TYR A 58 4.35 17.73 1.11
N TYR A 59 4.17 19.05 1.26
CA TYR A 59 3.13 19.59 2.15
C TYR A 59 1.72 19.25 1.65
N ILE A 60 1.48 19.34 0.34
CA ILE A 60 0.22 18.91 -0.28
C ILE A 60 0.00 17.41 -0.01
N ASN A 61 1.03 16.57 -0.21
CA ASN A 61 0.92 15.13 0.01
C ASN A 61 0.61 14.80 1.49
N ALA A 62 1.29 15.47 2.44
CA ALA A 62 0.99 15.32 3.86
C ALA A 62 -0.46 15.72 4.20
N ALA A 63 -0.95 16.82 3.64
CA ALA A 63 -2.34 17.25 3.81
C ALA A 63 -3.34 16.20 3.27
N LEU A 64 -3.06 15.63 2.10
CA LEU A 64 -3.89 14.58 1.50
C LEU A 64 -3.91 13.30 2.34
N LEU A 65 -2.79 12.90 2.95
CA LEU A 65 -2.74 11.79 3.90
C LEU A 65 -3.57 12.06 5.17
N VAL A 66 -3.57 13.29 5.68
CA VAL A 66 -4.43 13.69 6.81
C VAL A 66 -5.91 13.65 6.41
N ILE A 67 -6.25 14.16 5.22
CA ILE A 67 -7.62 14.08 4.68
C ILE A 67 -8.06 12.63 4.54
N MET A 68 -7.17 11.73 4.09
CA MET A 68 -7.44 10.30 4.01
C MET A 68 -7.76 9.70 5.39
N LEU A 69 -7.00 10.04 6.43
CA LEU A 69 -7.29 9.60 7.82
C LEU A 69 -8.66 10.10 8.31
N LEU A 70 -9.01 11.36 8.00
CA LEU A 70 -10.31 11.92 8.33
C LEU A 70 -11.45 11.22 7.56
N SER A 71 -11.26 10.93 6.28
CA SER A 71 -12.20 10.18 5.46
C SER A 71 -12.40 8.75 5.99
N ILE A 72 -11.34 8.08 6.42
CA ILE A 72 -11.44 6.77 7.08
C ILE A 72 -12.31 6.89 8.34
N LYS A 73 -12.00 7.85 9.20
CA LYS A 73 -12.67 8.02 10.50
C LYS A 73 -14.16 8.32 10.34
N HIS A 74 -14.51 9.24 9.45
CA HIS A 74 -15.87 9.79 9.35
C HIS A 74 -16.74 9.06 8.33
N LEU A 75 -16.18 8.64 7.20
CA LEU A 75 -16.93 8.02 6.12
C LEU A 75 -16.73 6.52 6.06
N GLY A 76 -15.70 5.96 6.71
CA GLY A 76 -15.36 4.54 6.55
C GLY A 76 -14.84 4.21 5.14
N HIS A 77 -14.37 5.22 4.42
CA HIS A 77 -13.89 5.10 3.03
C HIS A 77 -12.48 5.67 2.90
N TYR A 78 -11.57 4.89 2.33
CA TYR A 78 -10.16 5.30 2.14
C TYR A 78 -9.70 5.25 0.69
N ARG A 79 -10.38 4.47 -0.16
CA ARG A 79 -9.91 4.21 -1.53
C ARG A 79 -9.89 5.46 -2.40
N ILE A 80 -10.96 6.26 -2.37
CA ILE A 80 -11.04 7.52 -3.14
C ILE A 80 -9.94 8.50 -2.72
N PRO A 81 -9.82 8.90 -1.43
CA PRO A 81 -8.75 9.82 -1.03
C PRO A 81 -7.35 9.22 -1.24
N MET A 82 -7.18 7.92 -1.08
CA MET A 82 -5.92 7.23 -1.39
C MET A 82 -5.56 7.36 -2.87
N THR A 83 -6.51 7.12 -3.79
CA THR A 83 -6.29 7.30 -5.24
C THR A 83 -5.97 8.74 -5.61
N ILE A 84 -6.62 9.72 -4.98
CA ILE A 84 -6.31 11.14 -5.20
C ILE A 84 -4.89 11.47 -4.70
N THR A 85 -4.54 11.00 -3.50
CA THR A 85 -3.19 11.16 -2.92
C THR A 85 -2.13 10.54 -3.81
N ALA A 86 -2.42 9.35 -4.31
CA ALA A 86 -1.63 8.60 -5.28
C ALA A 86 -1.35 9.41 -6.56
N LEU A 87 -2.39 9.93 -7.19
CA LEU A 87 -2.27 10.75 -8.41
C LEU A 87 -1.50 12.05 -8.14
N ALA A 88 -1.80 12.75 -7.05
CA ALA A 88 -1.08 13.96 -6.67
C ALA A 88 0.41 13.69 -6.47
N THR A 89 0.74 12.57 -5.81
CA THR A 89 2.13 12.14 -5.61
C THR A 89 2.84 11.89 -6.93
N TYR A 90 2.19 11.28 -7.92
CA TYR A 90 2.76 11.13 -9.26
C TYR A 90 3.09 12.46 -9.92
N PHE A 91 2.19 13.44 -9.86
CA PHE A 91 2.45 14.77 -10.42
C PHE A 91 3.64 15.47 -9.76
N ILE A 92 3.74 15.36 -8.44
CA ILE A 92 4.84 15.91 -7.66
C ILE A 92 6.18 15.25 -8.03
N ILE A 93 6.22 13.91 -8.08
CA ILE A 93 7.43 13.16 -8.46
C ILE A 93 7.84 13.49 -9.90
N TYR A 94 6.87 13.60 -10.81
CA TYR A 94 7.14 13.92 -12.21
C TYR A 94 7.80 15.30 -12.37
N ASP A 95 7.34 16.33 -11.65
CA ASP A 95 7.96 17.67 -11.68
C ASP A 95 9.44 17.61 -11.27
N TRP A 96 9.77 16.82 -10.25
CA TRP A 96 11.17 16.63 -9.85
C TRP A 96 11.98 15.86 -10.88
N ILE A 97 11.41 14.81 -11.49
CA ILE A 97 12.09 14.05 -12.55
C ILE A 97 12.34 14.97 -13.77
N ALA A 98 11.34 15.76 -14.15
CA ALA A 98 11.42 16.66 -15.30
C ALA A 98 12.53 17.71 -15.14
N THR A 99 12.70 18.24 -13.93
CA THR A 99 13.70 19.28 -13.62
C THR A 99 15.11 18.76 -13.37
N SER A 100 15.31 17.43 -13.20
CA SER A 100 16.58 16.84 -12.77
C SER A 100 17.23 15.88 -13.77
N GLY A 101 16.79 15.90 -15.04
CA GLY A 101 17.41 15.09 -16.11
C GLY A 101 16.55 13.97 -16.66
N GLN A 102 15.23 13.99 -16.39
CA GLN A 102 14.25 13.06 -16.97
C GLN A 102 14.61 11.59 -16.71
N ILE A 103 14.73 10.74 -17.73
CA ILE A 103 14.99 9.29 -17.57
C ILE A 103 16.33 8.97 -16.85
N TYR A 104 17.24 9.94 -16.77
CA TYR A 104 18.52 9.79 -16.08
C TYR A 104 18.49 10.31 -14.64
N SER A 105 17.35 10.87 -14.22
CA SER A 105 17.20 11.44 -12.89
C SER A 105 17.28 10.36 -11.81
N PRO A 106 18.05 10.57 -10.73
CA PRO A 106 18.02 9.70 -9.57
C PRO A 106 16.64 9.69 -8.89
N ASN A 107 15.80 10.71 -9.11
CA ASN A 107 14.45 10.80 -8.56
C ASN A 107 13.48 9.76 -9.15
N ILE A 108 13.86 9.06 -10.22
CA ILE A 108 13.12 7.88 -10.70
C ILE A 108 13.04 6.77 -9.64
N SER A 109 14.03 6.69 -8.73
CA SER A 109 13.94 5.78 -7.57
C SER A 109 12.69 6.00 -6.72
N VAL A 110 12.23 7.25 -6.60
CA VAL A 110 11.01 7.61 -5.84
C VAL A 110 9.76 7.08 -6.54
N LEU A 111 9.77 7.03 -7.88
CA LEU A 111 8.71 6.41 -8.68
C LEU A 111 8.61 4.90 -8.37
N HIS A 112 9.74 4.22 -8.25
CA HIS A 112 9.79 2.81 -7.85
C HIS A 112 9.34 2.59 -6.40
N MET A 113 9.75 3.45 -5.46
CA MET A 113 9.26 3.37 -4.08
C MET A 113 7.74 3.55 -3.99
N TYR A 114 7.20 4.45 -4.80
CA TYR A 114 5.77 4.68 -4.91
C TYR A 114 5.02 3.43 -5.42
N LEU A 115 5.59 2.70 -6.39
CA LEU A 115 5.08 1.38 -6.81
C LEU A 115 4.94 0.43 -5.60
N LEU A 116 5.98 0.34 -4.76
CA LEU A 116 5.98 -0.56 -3.60
C LEU A 116 4.84 -0.19 -2.64
N ALA A 117 4.65 1.11 -2.39
CA ALA A 117 3.57 1.61 -1.52
C ALA A 117 2.19 1.31 -2.10
N ALA A 118 1.99 1.50 -3.41
CA ALA A 118 0.72 1.24 -4.08
C ALA A 118 0.35 -0.26 -4.09
N VAL A 119 1.33 -1.14 -4.36
CA VAL A 119 1.14 -2.59 -4.29
C VAL A 119 0.80 -2.99 -2.85
N TRP A 120 1.54 -2.49 -1.86
CA TRP A 120 1.27 -2.77 -0.44
C TRP A 120 -0.15 -2.34 -0.01
N ALA A 121 -0.63 -1.20 -0.49
CA ALA A 121 -1.92 -0.64 -0.09
C ALA A 121 -3.14 -1.40 -0.66
N ASP A 122 -3.07 -1.92 -1.90
CA ASP A 122 -4.16 -2.70 -2.50
C ASP A 122 -3.69 -4.10 -2.95
N LYS A 123 -4.06 -5.10 -2.14
CA LYS A 123 -3.71 -6.51 -2.36
C LYS A 123 -4.31 -7.13 -3.63
N LYS A 124 -5.43 -6.60 -4.12
CA LYS A 124 -6.18 -7.19 -5.24
C LYS A 124 -5.87 -6.49 -6.57
N HIS A 125 -5.60 -5.19 -6.52
CA HIS A 125 -5.39 -4.36 -7.71
C HIS A 125 -3.97 -3.80 -7.81
N GLY A 126 -3.05 -4.19 -6.92
CA GLY A 126 -1.66 -3.71 -6.92
C GLY A 126 -0.92 -3.93 -8.25
N TRP A 127 -1.26 -4.98 -9.01
CA TRP A 127 -0.73 -5.23 -10.35
C TRP A 127 -1.02 -4.11 -11.37
N TYR A 128 -2.13 -3.37 -11.23
CA TYR A 128 -2.40 -2.20 -12.08
C TYR A 128 -1.35 -1.10 -11.88
N ALA A 129 -0.79 -0.97 -10.67
CA ALA A 129 0.25 0.03 -10.39
C ALA A 129 1.53 -0.23 -11.20
N ILE A 130 1.81 -1.49 -11.56
CA ILE A 130 2.93 -1.86 -12.43
C ILE A 130 2.71 -1.27 -13.83
N PHE A 131 1.54 -1.48 -14.42
CA PHE A 131 1.20 -0.94 -15.74
C PHE A 131 1.20 0.59 -15.74
N THR A 132 0.63 1.23 -14.71
CA THR A 132 0.66 2.68 -14.58
C THR A 132 2.10 3.21 -14.51
N ASN A 133 2.99 2.57 -13.76
CA ASN A 133 4.39 2.97 -13.70
C ASN A 133 5.12 2.79 -15.03
N LEU A 134 4.87 1.68 -15.75
CA LEU A 134 5.44 1.48 -17.09
C LEU A 134 4.97 2.55 -18.08
N LEU A 135 3.70 2.96 -18.01
CA LEU A 135 3.18 4.06 -18.83
C LEU A 135 3.86 5.39 -18.50
N VAL A 136 4.03 5.71 -17.21
CA VAL A 136 4.73 6.93 -16.77
C VAL A 136 6.20 6.91 -17.19
N LEU A 137 6.89 5.78 -17.06
CA LEU A 137 8.26 5.61 -17.56
C LEU A 137 8.33 5.79 -19.08
N GLY A 138 7.38 5.24 -19.82
CA GLY A 138 7.29 5.41 -21.28
C GLY A 138 7.10 6.88 -21.67
N PHE A 139 6.26 7.61 -20.92
CA PHE A 139 6.08 9.04 -21.10
C PHE A 139 7.35 9.85 -20.78
N ILE A 140 8.04 9.54 -19.69
CA ILE A 140 9.33 10.18 -19.32
C ILE A 140 10.40 9.88 -20.39
N TYR A 141 10.47 8.66 -20.88
CA TYR A 141 11.38 8.27 -21.97
C TYR A 141 11.09 9.08 -23.24
N TYR A 142 9.82 9.13 -23.67
CA TYR A 142 9.41 9.90 -24.84
C TYR A 142 9.84 11.38 -24.72
N GLN A 143 9.59 12.01 -23.56
CA GLN A 143 10.04 13.39 -23.34
C GLN A 143 11.56 13.54 -23.34
N THR A 144 12.30 12.57 -22.76
CA THR A 144 13.76 12.60 -22.75
C THR A 144 14.33 12.65 -24.17
N VAL A 145 13.80 11.81 -25.06
CA VAL A 145 14.23 11.74 -26.47
C VAL A 145 13.81 13.01 -27.23
N GLN A 146 12.60 13.51 -27.02
CA GLN A 146 12.12 14.76 -27.64
C GLN A 146 12.98 15.97 -27.25
N LEU A 147 13.45 16.03 -26.00
CA LEU A 147 14.34 17.09 -25.51
C LEU A 147 15.79 16.93 -25.98
N GLY A 148 16.13 15.83 -26.67
CA GLY A 148 17.49 15.56 -27.14
C GLY A 148 18.51 15.32 -26.02
N LEU A 149 18.03 15.04 -24.81
CA LEU A 149 18.87 14.79 -23.63
C LEU A 149 19.71 13.51 -23.80
N ASP A 150 19.25 12.58 -24.63
CA ASP A 150 19.97 11.36 -25.01
C ASP A 150 21.31 11.66 -25.71
N LYS A 151 21.42 12.80 -26.40
CA LYS A 151 22.64 13.21 -27.13
C LYS A 151 23.61 14.04 -26.29
N GLN A 152 23.16 14.57 -25.15
CA GLN A 152 23.93 15.48 -24.30
C GLN A 152 24.59 14.78 -23.11
N MET A 153 24.19 13.55 -22.81
CA MET A 153 24.67 12.82 -21.63
C MET A 153 25.98 12.08 -21.90
N HIS A 154 26.82 12.01 -20.86
CA HIS A 154 28.09 11.32 -20.90
C HIS A 154 27.88 9.82 -21.20
N PRO A 155 28.71 9.18 -22.04
CA PRO A 155 28.52 7.77 -22.46
C PRO A 155 28.50 6.75 -21.30
N ILE A 156 29.03 7.11 -20.13
CA ILE A 156 28.97 6.29 -18.90
C ILE A 156 27.53 6.06 -18.41
N VAL A 157 26.62 7.01 -18.64
CA VAL A 157 25.22 6.92 -18.17
C VAL A 157 24.39 5.99 -19.08
N GLY A 158 24.93 5.61 -20.25
CA GLY A 158 24.26 4.78 -21.24
C GLY A 158 23.21 5.55 -22.06
N THR A 159 22.57 4.87 -23.01
CA THR A 159 21.54 5.47 -23.85
C THR A 159 20.21 5.61 -23.10
N ALA A 160 19.33 6.49 -23.58
CA ALA A 160 17.99 6.67 -22.99
C ALA A 160 17.19 5.35 -23.01
N LEU A 161 17.38 4.56 -24.08
CA LEU A 161 16.74 3.24 -24.24
C LEU A 161 17.27 2.25 -23.21
N TYR A 162 18.58 2.26 -22.93
CA TYR A 162 19.17 1.41 -21.88
C TYR A 162 18.59 1.77 -20.51
N SER A 163 18.57 3.05 -20.15
CA SER A 163 18.02 3.53 -18.86
C SER A 163 16.54 3.18 -18.71
N PHE A 164 15.75 3.38 -19.76
CA PHE A 164 14.35 2.97 -19.80
C PHE A 164 14.19 1.45 -19.61
N GLY A 165 15.02 0.65 -20.27
CA GLY A 165 15.02 -0.81 -20.13
C GLY A 165 15.31 -1.26 -18.70
N ILE A 166 16.34 -0.69 -18.06
CA ILE A 166 16.69 -0.99 -16.68
C ILE A 166 15.56 -0.59 -15.72
N HIS A 167 15.03 0.63 -15.84
CA HIS A 167 13.92 1.06 -14.98
C HIS A 167 12.64 0.23 -15.18
N SER A 168 12.34 -0.17 -16.41
CA SER A 168 11.20 -1.06 -16.69
C SER A 168 11.42 -2.45 -16.07
N LEU A 169 12.63 -3.00 -16.18
CA LEU A 169 12.95 -4.30 -15.59
C LEU A 169 12.90 -4.27 -14.06
N ILE A 170 13.41 -3.20 -13.44
CA ILE A 170 13.30 -2.94 -12.00
C ILE A 170 11.82 -2.87 -11.58
N THR A 171 11.00 -2.14 -12.32
CA THR A 171 9.55 -1.99 -12.05
C THR A 171 8.84 -3.35 -12.09
N ILE A 172 9.11 -4.14 -13.14
CA ILE A 172 8.51 -5.46 -13.30
C ILE A 172 9.02 -6.41 -12.21
N PHE A 173 10.31 -6.40 -11.92
CA PHE A 173 10.92 -7.28 -10.92
C PHE A 173 10.39 -6.99 -9.52
N PHE A 174 10.54 -5.76 -9.02
CA PHE A 174 10.07 -5.40 -7.67
C PHE A 174 8.55 -5.42 -7.57
N GLY A 175 7.84 -4.88 -8.57
CA GLY A 175 6.39 -4.88 -8.60
C GLY A 175 5.80 -6.29 -8.65
N GLY A 176 6.32 -7.13 -9.55
CA GLY A 176 5.89 -8.51 -9.70
C GLY A 176 6.22 -9.37 -8.48
N PHE A 177 7.44 -9.23 -7.93
CA PHE A 177 7.85 -9.95 -6.72
C PHE A 177 6.97 -9.58 -5.51
N LEU A 178 6.71 -8.29 -5.29
CA LEU A 178 5.86 -7.85 -4.18
C LEU A 178 4.39 -8.26 -4.38
N ALA A 179 3.85 -8.11 -5.59
CA ALA A 179 2.50 -8.54 -5.89
C ALA A 179 2.33 -10.05 -5.65
N TYR A 180 3.30 -10.86 -6.04
CA TYR A 180 3.31 -12.30 -5.78
C TYR A 180 3.40 -12.64 -4.30
N LEU A 181 4.30 -11.98 -3.55
CA LEU A 181 4.45 -12.19 -2.12
C LEU A 181 3.17 -11.84 -1.36
N GLN A 182 2.52 -10.74 -1.75
CA GLN A 182 1.27 -10.28 -1.16
C GLN A 182 0.09 -11.18 -1.51
N TYR A 183 0.00 -11.67 -2.75
CA TYR A 183 -0.97 -12.68 -3.16
C TYR A 183 -0.84 -13.96 -2.32
N THR A 184 0.38 -14.46 -2.17
CA THR A 184 0.68 -15.66 -1.36
C THR A 184 0.29 -15.46 0.10
N GLN A 185 0.68 -14.33 0.71
CA GLN A 185 0.30 -14.01 2.09
C GLN A 185 -1.22 -13.93 2.28
N HIS A 186 -1.94 -13.38 1.31
CA HIS A 186 -3.40 -13.30 1.35
C HIS A 186 -4.02 -14.69 1.30
N HIS A 187 -3.59 -15.53 0.35
CA HIS A 187 -4.06 -16.90 0.20
C HIS A 187 -3.80 -17.73 1.47
N THR A 188 -2.59 -17.64 2.05
CA THR A 188 -2.25 -18.34 3.29
C THR A 188 -3.14 -17.90 4.45
N ARG A 189 -3.44 -16.60 4.58
CA ARG A 189 -4.34 -16.11 5.64
C ARG A 189 -5.77 -16.62 5.48
N GLN A 190 -6.28 -16.62 4.24
CA GLN A 190 -7.60 -17.18 3.96
C GLN A 190 -7.66 -18.68 4.30
N LEU A 191 -6.62 -19.43 3.96
CA LEU A 191 -6.52 -20.85 4.32
C LEU A 191 -6.49 -21.06 5.83
N ILE A 192 -5.73 -20.25 6.58
CA ILE A 192 -5.69 -20.32 8.04
C ILE A 192 -7.08 -20.08 8.64
N HIS A 193 -7.80 -19.06 8.16
CA HIS A 193 -9.17 -18.79 8.61
C HIS A 193 -10.10 -19.96 8.32
N GLN A 194 -10.07 -20.53 7.10
CA GLN A 194 -10.87 -21.70 6.76
C GLN A 194 -10.56 -22.92 7.65
N LEU A 195 -9.28 -23.13 8.00
CA LEU A 195 -8.87 -24.20 8.90
C LEU A 195 -9.33 -23.95 10.34
N GLN A 196 -9.33 -22.69 10.80
CA GLN A 196 -9.87 -22.31 12.11
C GLN A 196 -11.38 -22.56 12.17
N ASP A 197 -12.13 -22.11 11.17
CA ASP A 197 -13.58 -22.31 11.10
C ASP A 197 -13.94 -23.80 11.07
N LYS A 198 -13.19 -24.60 10.30
CA LYS A 198 -13.37 -26.06 10.27
C LYS A 198 -13.10 -26.70 11.63
N LYS A 199 -12.07 -26.26 12.35
CA LYS A 199 -11.77 -26.77 13.70
C LYS A 199 -12.87 -26.39 14.71
N ILE A 200 -13.39 -25.16 14.63
CA ILE A 200 -14.50 -24.72 15.49
C ILE A 200 -15.73 -25.60 15.25
N ASN A 201 -16.12 -25.82 13.99
CA ASN A 201 -17.27 -26.66 13.65
C ASN A 201 -17.11 -28.10 14.16
N LEU A 202 -15.92 -28.70 14.03
CA LEU A 202 -15.65 -30.06 14.54
C LEU A 202 -15.73 -30.13 16.07
N LEU A 203 -15.24 -29.10 16.76
CA LEU A 203 -15.32 -29.01 18.22
C LEU A 203 -16.78 -28.87 18.68
N ASP A 204 -17.57 -28.03 18.00
CA ASP A 204 -18.99 -27.86 18.31
C ASP A 204 -19.78 -29.16 18.10
N GLU A 205 -19.51 -29.90 17.01
CA GLU A 205 -20.10 -31.23 16.80
C GLU A 205 -19.70 -32.23 17.90
N ALA A 206 -18.44 -32.23 18.33
CA ALA A 206 -17.97 -33.11 19.39
C ALA A 206 -18.62 -32.77 20.75
N VAL A 207 -18.78 -31.48 21.06
CA VAL A 207 -19.49 -31.00 22.26
C VAL A 207 -20.96 -31.39 22.21
N LYS A 208 -21.62 -31.22 21.05
CA LYS A 208 -23.02 -31.63 20.86
C LYS A 208 -23.20 -33.12 21.11
N LYS A 209 -22.34 -33.97 20.51
CA LYS A 209 -22.37 -35.43 20.73
C LYS A 209 -22.15 -35.80 22.19
N ARG A 210 -21.20 -35.16 22.89
CA ARG A 210 -21.01 -35.38 24.34
C ARG A 210 -22.23 -34.99 25.17
N THR A 211 -22.89 -33.90 24.80
CA THR A 211 -24.08 -33.42 25.49
C THR A 211 -25.26 -34.39 25.29
N GLU A 212 -25.42 -34.91 24.07
CA GLU A 212 -26.40 -35.95 23.75
C GLU A 212 -26.12 -37.24 24.54
N GLN A 213 -24.86 -37.68 24.61
CA GLN A 213 -24.45 -38.84 25.43
C GLN A 213 -24.73 -38.65 26.92
N LEU A 214 -24.44 -37.47 27.48
CA LEU A 214 -24.73 -37.15 28.88
C LEU A 214 -26.23 -37.14 29.17
N ASN A 215 -27.03 -36.58 28.27
CA ASN A 215 -28.49 -36.61 28.40
C ASN A 215 -29.05 -38.04 28.32
N SER A 216 -28.54 -38.86 27.40
CA SER A 216 -28.93 -40.28 27.31
C SER A 216 -28.55 -41.03 28.59
N MET A 217 -27.34 -40.87 29.11
CA MET A 217 -26.93 -41.50 30.39
C MET A 217 -27.81 -41.04 31.56
N ARG A 218 -28.14 -39.75 31.64
CA ARG A 218 -29.08 -39.24 32.65
C ARG A 218 -30.45 -39.89 32.56
N GLN A 219 -30.97 -40.07 31.34
CA GLN A 219 -32.26 -40.74 31.14
C GLN A 219 -32.19 -42.21 31.57
N THR A 220 -31.13 -42.94 31.22
CA THR A 220 -30.96 -44.35 31.60
C THR A 220 -30.81 -44.55 33.11
N VAL A 221 -30.23 -43.60 33.84
CA VAL A 221 -30.12 -43.66 35.32
C VAL A 221 -31.43 -43.30 36.02
N ALA A 222 -32.29 -42.50 35.37
CA ALA A 222 -33.56 -42.05 35.93
C ALA A 222 -34.71 -43.07 35.73
N THR A 223 -34.57 -44.00 34.78
CA THR A 223 -35.45 -45.16 34.57
C THR A 223 -34.96 -46.37 35.32
#